data_AF-A0A085ZY51-F1
#
_entry.id   AF-A0A085ZY51-F1
#
_cell.length_a   1.000
_cell.length_b   1.000
_cell.length_c   1.000
_cell.angle_alpha   90.00
_cell.angle_beta   90.00
_cell.angle_gamma   90.00
#
_symmetry.space_group_name_H-M   'P 1'
#
loop_
_entity.id
_entity.type
_entity.pdbx_description
1 polymer ?
#
loop_
_entity_poly.entity_id
_entity_poly.type
_entity_poly.pdbx_seq_one_letter_code
_entity_poly.pdbx_strand_id
1 'polypeptide(L)'
;MDNSENMDRMTTLSQVMNTLSARGIHREFRMNESCEMKFENSEKVYQPSELTILKTYRFEGDSNPDDSAVLYVVKDNAGNRGMIIDSYGADSNYPGEKFDEFLRDIPIQESEEFNF
;
A
#
# COMPACT_ATOMS: atom_id res chain seq x y z
N MET A 1 -14.40 -8.22 -27.71
CA MET A 1 -15.63 -7.54 -27.25
C MET A 1 -15.22 -6.41 -26.33
N ASP A 2 -15.79 -5.23 -26.58
CA ASP A 2 -15.91 -4.02 -25.74
C ASP A 2 -14.72 -3.53 -24.90
N ASN A 3 -14.44 -2.23 -24.78
CA ASN A 3 -14.71 -1.03 -25.54
C ASN A 3 -13.74 0.00 -24.92
N SER A 4 -13.19 0.91 -25.71
CA SER A 4 -12.54 2.09 -25.17
C SER A 4 -13.59 3.02 -24.53
N GLU A 5 -13.10 3.95 -23.72
CA GLU A 5 -13.68 5.28 -23.43
C GLU A 5 -14.22 5.56 -22.01
N ASN A 6 -13.37 6.29 -21.29
CA ASN A 6 -13.67 7.51 -20.53
C ASN A 6 -14.40 7.43 -19.18
N MET A 7 -13.58 7.59 -18.14
CA MET A 7 -13.60 8.81 -17.31
C MET A 7 -14.81 9.00 -16.39
N ASP A 8 -14.84 8.18 -15.35
CA ASP A 8 -15.01 8.72 -14.01
C ASP A 8 -13.71 8.41 -13.25
N ARG A 9 -13.07 9.43 -12.66
CA ARG A 9 -11.77 9.31 -11.97
C ARG A 9 -11.93 8.59 -10.62
N MET A 10 -12.39 7.36 -10.65
CA MET A 10 -12.25 6.44 -9.53
C MET A 10 -10.99 5.62 -9.80
N THR A 11 -9.87 6.09 -9.28
CA THR A 11 -8.62 5.33 -9.32
C THR A 11 -8.86 4.05 -8.53
N THR A 12 -9.09 2.93 -9.22
CA THR A 12 -9.32 1.63 -8.56
C THR A 12 -8.01 1.00 -8.13
N LEU A 13 -8.07 0.08 -7.15
CA LEU A 13 -6.88 -0.64 -6.64
C LEU A 13 -6.09 -1.27 -7.80
N SER A 14 -6.79 -1.93 -8.72
CA SER A 14 -6.19 -2.53 -9.92
C SER A 14 -5.45 -1.53 -10.80
N GLN A 15 -5.96 -0.29 -10.97
CA GLN A 15 -5.29 0.74 -11.74
C GLN A 15 -4.02 1.26 -11.04
N VAL A 16 -4.09 1.50 -9.73
CA VAL A 16 -2.91 1.92 -8.96
C VAL A 16 -1.85 0.83 -8.97
N MET A 17 -2.23 -0.42 -8.72
CA MET A 17 -1.30 -1.56 -8.79
C MET A 17 -0.64 -1.69 -10.16
N ASN A 18 -1.40 -1.55 -11.24
CA ASN A 18 -0.84 -1.61 -12.60
C ASN A 18 0.14 -0.45 -12.85
N THR A 19 -0.19 0.76 -12.38
CA THR A 19 0.69 1.94 -12.51
C THR A 19 1.97 1.80 -11.70
N LEU A 20 1.86 1.28 -10.47
CA LEU A 20 3.01 0.99 -9.61
C LEU A 20 3.90 -0.10 -10.23
N SER A 21 3.29 -1.16 -10.75
CA SER A 21 3.96 -2.24 -11.48
C SER A 21 4.71 -1.69 -12.71
N ALA A 22 4.10 -0.80 -13.50
CA ALA A 22 4.75 -0.13 -14.62
C ALA A 22 5.94 0.77 -14.21
N ARG A 23 5.93 1.27 -12.97
CA ARG A 23 7.05 2.02 -12.37
C ARG A 23 8.14 1.13 -11.77
N GLY A 24 8.02 -0.19 -11.86
CA GLY A 24 8.95 -1.17 -11.26
C GLY A 24 8.67 -1.46 -9.79
N ILE A 25 7.54 -1.00 -9.26
CA ILE A 25 7.08 -1.28 -7.90
C ILE A 25 6.16 -2.51 -7.97
N HIS A 26 6.78 -3.69 -7.96
CA HIS A 26 6.06 -4.97 -7.97
C HIS A 26 5.93 -5.59 -6.58
N ARG A 27 6.66 -5.05 -5.60
CA ARG A 27 6.84 -5.67 -4.30
C ARG A 27 6.02 -4.93 -3.24
N GLU A 28 5.31 -5.71 -2.44
CA GLU A 28 4.56 -5.20 -1.30
C GLU A 28 5.32 -5.39 0.02
N PHE A 29 4.98 -4.58 1.01
CA PHE A 29 5.44 -4.74 2.38
C PHE A 29 4.28 -5.29 3.20
N ARG A 30 4.52 -6.41 3.87
CA ARG A 30 3.55 -7.15 4.66
C ARG A 30 4.09 -7.37 6.07
N MET A 31 3.27 -7.09 7.07
CA MET A 31 3.60 -7.39 8.46
C MET A 31 3.36 -8.88 8.76
N ASN A 32 4.29 -9.54 9.45
CA ASN A 32 4.10 -10.92 9.88
C ASN A 32 3.38 -10.99 11.25
N GLU A 33 3.08 -12.21 11.71
CA GLU A 33 2.48 -12.47 13.04
C GLU A 33 3.36 -11.96 14.20
N SER A 34 4.66 -11.76 13.96
CA SER A 34 5.62 -11.20 14.92
C SER A 34 5.66 -9.66 14.92
N CYS A 35 4.74 -9.00 14.22
CA CYS A 35 4.67 -7.54 14.08
C CYS A 35 5.91 -6.93 13.41
N GLU A 36 6.58 -7.70 12.56
CA GLU A 36 7.75 -7.27 11.80
C GLU A 36 7.33 -6.98 10.35
N MET A 37 7.65 -5.79 9.87
CA MET A 37 7.40 -5.43 8.48
C MET A 37 8.44 -6.09 7.58
N LYS A 38 8.00 -6.95 6.66
CA LYS A 38 8.88 -7.62 5.70
C LYS A 38 8.49 -7.27 4.28
N PHE A 39 9.50 -7.17 3.43
CA PHE A 39 9.27 -6.97 2.01
C PHE A 39 8.99 -8.30 1.34
N GLU A 40 8.10 -8.30 0.35
CA GLU A 40 7.72 -9.51 -0.36
C GLU A 40 8.95 -10.24 -0.92
N ASN A 41 9.04 -11.55 -0.66
CA ASN A 41 10.20 -12.38 -1.00
C ASN A 41 11.53 -11.94 -0.34
N SER A 42 11.47 -11.23 0.80
CA SER A 42 12.65 -10.86 1.57
C SER A 42 12.53 -11.30 3.03
N GLU A 43 13.63 -11.81 3.58
CA GLU A 43 13.75 -12.06 5.01
C GLU A 43 14.15 -10.79 5.79
N LYS A 44 14.42 -9.68 5.08
CA LYS A 44 14.76 -8.40 5.71
C LYS A 44 13.54 -7.84 6.43
N VAL A 45 13.73 -7.56 7.72
CA VAL A 45 12.81 -6.79 8.55
C VAL A 45 13.13 -5.31 8.38
N TYR A 46 12.09 -4.52 8.10
CA TYR A 46 12.18 -3.08 7.94
C TYR A 46 11.65 -2.41 9.20
N GLN A 47 12.42 -1.44 9.68
CA GLN A 47 12.00 -0.56 10.76
C GLN A 47 11.13 0.58 10.20
N PRO A 48 10.23 1.17 10.99
CA PRO A 48 9.44 2.32 10.54
C PRO A 48 10.33 3.51 10.18
N SER A 49 11.44 3.71 10.89
CA SER A 49 12.45 4.73 10.58
C SER A 49 13.26 4.46 9.31
N GLU A 50 13.25 3.22 8.79
CA GLU A 50 13.86 2.89 7.49
C GLU A 50 12.92 3.18 6.32
N LEU A 51 11.63 3.32 6.60
CA LEU A 51 10.59 3.53 5.62
C LEU A 51 10.15 4.99 5.59
N THR A 52 9.50 5.40 4.51
CA THR A 52 8.88 6.71 4.39
C THR A 52 7.64 6.58 3.52
N ILE A 53 6.48 6.98 4.03
CA ILE A 53 5.23 6.97 3.27
C ILE A 53 5.27 8.12 2.27
N LEU A 54 5.24 7.80 0.99
CA LEU A 54 5.22 8.74 -0.12
C LEU A 54 3.81 9.12 -0.56
N LYS A 55 2.84 8.22 -0.39
CA LYS A 55 1.45 8.45 -0.75
C LYS A 55 0.53 7.44 -0.10
N THR A 56 -0.71 7.84 0.14
CA THR A 56 -1.78 6.95 0.58
C THR A 56 -2.94 7.00 -0.41
N TYR A 57 -3.46 5.83 -0.75
CA TYR A 57 -4.64 5.64 -1.58
C TYR A 57 -5.66 4.85 -0.78
N ARG A 58 -6.89 5.37 -0.68
CA ARG A 58 -7.99 4.65 -0.06
C ARG A 58 -8.93 4.20 -1.16
N PHE A 59 -9.23 2.91 -1.17
CA PHE A 59 -10.18 2.29 -2.07
C PHE A 59 -11.35 1.80 -1.22
N GLU A 60 -12.54 2.19 -1.63
CA GLU A 60 -13.78 1.64 -1.12
C GLU A 60 -14.23 0.57 -2.13
N GLY A 61 -14.49 -0.65 -1.66
CA GLY A 61 -14.88 -1.74 -2.54
C GLY A 61 -16.24 -1.45 -3.20
N ASP A 62 -16.27 -1.48 -4.53
CA ASP A 62 -17.48 -1.30 -5.34
C ASP A 62 -18.60 -2.29 -4.97
N SER A 63 -18.25 -3.45 -4.41
CA SER A 63 -19.18 -4.57 -4.20
C SER A 63 -19.63 -4.76 -2.75
N ASN A 64 -18.84 -4.35 -1.76
CA ASN A 64 -19.21 -4.41 -0.36
C ASN A 64 -18.60 -3.21 0.39
N PRO A 65 -19.36 -2.48 1.21
CA PRO A 65 -18.80 -1.43 2.07
C PRO A 65 -17.81 -1.97 3.12
N ASP A 66 -17.82 -3.29 3.34
CA ASP A 66 -16.88 -4.01 4.20
C ASP A 66 -15.55 -4.34 3.50
N ASP A 67 -15.46 -4.22 2.18
CA ASP A 67 -14.23 -4.50 1.41
C ASP A 67 -13.48 -3.19 1.16
N SER A 68 -12.96 -2.59 2.23
CA SER A 68 -12.17 -1.36 2.13
C SER A 68 -10.68 -1.71 2.08
N ALA A 69 -9.92 -1.09 1.18
CA ALA A 69 -8.48 -1.30 1.11
C ALA A 69 -7.74 0.04 1.13
N VAL A 70 -6.62 0.09 1.83
CA VAL A 70 -5.73 1.25 1.86
C VAL A 70 -4.37 0.83 1.33
N LEU A 71 -3.89 1.51 0.30
CA LEU A 71 -2.56 1.31 -0.25
C LEU A 71 -1.66 2.48 0.14
N TYR A 72 -0.57 2.18 0.84
CA TYR A 72 0.47 3.14 1.17
C TYR A 72 1.69 2.89 0.30
N VAL A 73 2.05 3.86 -0.54
CA VAL A 73 3.31 3.83 -1.27
C VAL A 73 4.41 4.20 -0.28
N VAL A 74 5.39 3.32 -0.10
CA VAL A 74 6.51 3.52 0.81
C VAL A 74 7.83 3.44 0.05
N LYS A 75 8.81 4.21 0.50
CA LYS A 75 10.21 4.05 0.10
C LYS A 75 11.05 3.66 1.30
N ASP A 76 12.10 2.91 1.03
CA ASP A 76 13.19 2.65 1.95
C ASP A 76 14.32 3.68 1.77
N ASN A 77 15.18 3.82 2.77
CA ASN A 77 16.34 4.72 2.73
C ASN A 77 17.33 4.44 1.56
N ALA A 78 17.39 3.20 1.04
CA ALA A 78 18.19 2.87 -0.13
C ALA A 78 17.52 3.26 -1.47
N GLY A 79 16.32 3.85 -1.43
CA GLY A 79 15.55 4.21 -2.62
C GLY A 79 14.71 3.09 -3.21
N ASN A 80 14.66 1.92 -2.54
CA ASN A 80 13.73 0.86 -2.90
C ASN A 80 12.30 1.34 -2.63
N ARG A 81 11.41 1.16 -3.61
CA ARG A 81 10.01 1.55 -3.52
C ARG A 81 9.16 0.30 -3.40
N GLY A 82 8.18 0.33 -2.50
CA GLY A 82 7.20 -0.71 -2.31
C GLY A 82 5.84 -0.12 -1.97
N MET A 83 4.88 -1.01 -1.79
CA MET A 83 3.52 -0.64 -1.42
C MET A 83 3.05 -1.48 -0.24
N ILE A 84 2.32 -0.89 0.69
CA ILE A 84 1.66 -1.61 1.77
C ILE A 84 0.19 -1.63 1.40
N ILE A 85 -0.41 -2.80 1.28
CA ILE A 85 -1.84 -2.93 1.06
C ILE A 85 -2.46 -3.45 2.34
N ASP A 86 -3.33 -2.63 2.90
CA ASP A 86 -4.09 -2.92 4.10
C ASP A 86 -5.56 -3.08 3.73
N SER A 87 -6.00 -4.33 3.62
CA SER A 87 -7.39 -4.67 3.37
C SER A 87 -8.14 -4.70 4.71
N TYR A 88 -8.86 -3.62 5.02
CA TYR A 88 -9.83 -3.55 6.10
C TYR A 88 -11.10 -4.31 5.68
N GLY A 89 -11.32 -5.48 6.28
CA GLY A 89 -12.59 -6.19 6.26
C GLY A 89 -12.85 -6.91 7.58
N ALA A 90 -13.97 -7.64 7.67
CA ALA A 90 -14.37 -8.41 8.86
C ALA A 90 -13.31 -9.41 9.38
N ASP A 91 -12.34 -9.77 8.53
CA ASP A 91 -11.16 -10.56 8.87
C ASP A 91 -9.92 -9.66 8.72
N SER A 92 -9.67 -8.79 9.71
CA SER A 92 -8.42 -8.02 9.74
C SER A 92 -7.26 -9.00 9.83
N ASN A 93 -6.58 -9.20 8.69
CA ASN A 93 -5.48 -10.15 8.55
C ASN A 93 -4.20 -9.67 9.29
N TYR A 94 -4.21 -8.46 9.86
CA TYR A 94 -3.15 -7.93 10.70
C TYR A 94 -3.64 -7.69 12.13
N PRO A 95 -2.76 -7.83 13.14
CA PRO A 95 -3.02 -7.31 14.47
C PRO A 95 -3.06 -5.79 14.39
N GLY A 96 -4.25 -5.24 14.13
CA GLY A 96 -4.47 -3.85 13.76
C GLY A 96 -3.76 -2.86 14.68
N GLU A 97 -3.71 -3.13 15.99
CA GLU A 97 -3.04 -2.25 16.97
C GLU A 97 -1.53 -2.06 16.72
N LYS A 98 -0.82 -3.14 16.35
CA LYS A 98 0.63 -3.11 16.10
C LYS A 98 0.97 -2.55 14.72
N PHE A 99 0.13 -2.85 13.75
CA PHE A 99 0.27 -2.32 12.40
C PHE A 99 -0.02 -0.82 12.35
N ASP A 100 -1.07 -0.34 13.03
CA ASP A 100 -1.36 1.09 13.19
C ASP A 100 -0.20 1.83 13.87
N GLU A 101 0.33 1.28 14.96
CA GLU A 101 1.48 1.85 15.68
C GLU A 101 2.70 1.98 14.76
N PHE A 102 2.99 0.93 13.99
CA PHE A 102 4.08 0.93 13.01
C PHE A 102 3.87 2.01 11.94
N LEU A 103 2.71 2.02 11.27
CA LEU A 103 2.39 3.02 10.24
C LEU A 103 2.51 4.45 10.76
N ARG A 104 2.08 4.68 12.01
CA ARG A 104 2.14 6.00 12.66
C ARG A 104 3.57 6.45 12.97
N ASP A 105 4.48 5.51 13.20
CA ASP A 105 5.90 5.81 13.42
C ASP A 105 6.65 6.09 12.10
N ILE A 106 6.15 5.60 10.96
CA ILE A 106 6.76 5.87 9.65
C ILE A 106 6.63 7.38 9.33
N PRO A 107 7.74 8.07 8.99
CA PRO A 107 7.67 9.44 8.52
C PRO A 107 6.87 9.53 7.22
N ILE A 108 5.91 10.45 7.17
CA ILE A 108 5.10 10.72 5.97
C ILE A 108 5.77 11.86 5.19
N GLN A 109 6.18 11.57 3.96
CA GLN A 109 6.72 12.53 3.00
C GLN A 109 5.94 12.44 1.70
N GLU A 110 4.73 12.99 1.71
CA GLU A 110 3.85 13.00 0.54
C GLU A 110 4.58 13.59 -0.67
N SER A 111 4.59 12.81 -1.75
CA SER A 111 5.25 13.19 -3.01
C SER A 111 4.20 13.29 -4.11
N GLU A 112 4.16 14.46 -4.77
CA GLU A 112 3.26 14.71 -5.91
C GLU A 112 3.56 13.81 -7.12
N GLU A 113 4.74 13.18 -7.17
CA GLU A 113 5.11 12.16 -8.17
C GLU A 113 4.10 11.00 -8.21
N PHE A 114 3.43 10.71 -7.10
CA PHE A 114 2.41 9.68 -6.96
C PHE A 114 1.04 10.33 -6.75
N ASN A 115 0.69 11.38 -7.47
CA ASN A 115 -0.71 11.81 -7.61
C ASN A 115 -1.22 11.23 -8.94
N PHE A 116 -2.10 10.23 -8.88
CA PHE A 116 -2.77 9.63 -10.04
C PHE A 116 -4.21 10.15 -10.16
#